data_AF-A0A4Z2EF37-F1
#
_entry.id   AF-A0A4Z2EF37-F1
#
_cell.length_a   1.000
_cell.length_b   1.000
_cell.length_c   1.000
_cell.angle_alpha   90.00
_cell.angle_beta   90.00
_cell.angle_gamma   90.00
#
_symmetry.space_group_name_H-M   'P 1'
#
loop_
_entity.id
_entity.type
_entity.pdbx_description
1 polymer ?
#
loop_
_entity_poly.entity_id
_entity_poly.type
_entity_poly.pdbx_seq_one_letter_code
_entity_poly.pdbx_strand_id
1 'polypeptide(L)' 'MIRHAIDGHMGSIPAVLEIPSKEHPYDASKDSILRRAKGMFCAEDFR' A
#
# COMPACT_ATOMS: atom_id res chain seq x y z
N MET A 1 0.85 -10.40 -10.52
CA MET A 1 0.23 -10.00 -11.80
C MET A 1 -1.09 -9.22 -11.67
N ILE A 2 -1.45 -8.64 -10.52
CA ILE A 2 -2.74 -7.92 -10.36
C ILE A 2 -2.59 -6.44 -9.96
N ARG A 3 -1.36 -5.92 -9.99
CA ARG A 3 -1.02 -4.60 -9.45
C ARG A 3 -1.80 -3.47 -10.12
N HIS A 4 -2.05 -3.57 -11.43
CA HIS A 4 -2.83 -2.59 -12.19
C HIS A 4 -4.28 -2.48 -11.72
N ALA A 5 -4.89 -3.60 -11.30
CA ALA A 5 -6.26 -3.61 -10.79
C ALA A 5 -6.35 -2.96 -9.40
N ILE A 6 -5.37 -3.22 -8.53
CA ILE A 6 -5.27 -2.61 -7.19
C ILE A 6 -5.03 -1.11 -7.31
N ASP A 7 -4.11 -0.70 -8.20
CA ASP A 7 -3.80 0.71 -8.44
C ASP A 7 -4.99 1.48 -9.02
N GLY A 8 -5.81 0.83 -9.86
CA GLY A 8 -7.06 1.39 -10.38
C GLY A 8 -8.22 1.43 -9.38
N HIS A 9 -8.13 0.72 -8.24
CA HIS A 9 -9.17 0.73 -7.22
C HIS A 9 -9.03 1.95 -6.30
N MET A 10 -9.93 2.92 -6.46
CA MET A 10 -9.99 4.17 -5.67
C MET A 10 -11.20 4.24 -4.73
N GLY A 11 -12.11 3.26 -4.79
CA GLY A 11 -13.25 3.20 -3.89
C GLY A 11 -12.80 2.91 -2.46
N SER A 12 -13.43 3.55 -1.47
CA SER A 12 -13.18 3.25 -0.06
C SER A 12 -13.64 1.85 0.34
N ILE A 13 -14.58 1.26 -0.41
CA ILE A 13 -15.12 -0.09 -0.19
C ILE A 13 -15.13 -0.85 -1.53
N PRO A 14 -14.66 -2.11 -1.56
CA PRO A 14 -14.01 -2.84 -0.47
C PRO A 14 -12.61 -2.29 -0.17
N ALA A 15 -12.22 -2.28 1.11
CA ALA A 15 -10.86 -1.93 1.49
C ALA A 15 -9.90 -3.06 1.08
N VAL A 16 -8.76 -2.70 0.51
CA VAL A 16 -7.71 -3.63 0.06
C VAL A 16 -6.47 -3.40 0.92
N LEU A 17 -6.00 -4.46 1.57
CA LEU A 17 -4.80 -4.43 2.41
C LEU A 17 -3.80 -5.48 1.92
N GLU A 18 -2.58 -5.03 1.63
CA GLU A 18 -1.47 -5.91 1.25
C GLU A 18 -0.70 -6.33 2.51
N ILE A 19 -0.51 -7.63 2.69
CA ILE A 19 0.23 -8.21 3.81
C ILE A 19 1.42 -9.03 3.32
N PRO A 20 2.58 -8.98 4.01
CA PRO A 20 3.74 -9.78 3.65
C PRO A 20 3.46 -11.27 3.81
N SER A 21 4.22 -12.09 3.10
CA SER A 21 4.19 -13.54 3.28
C SER A 21 5.43 -14.00 4.05
N LYS A 22 5.43 -15.26 4.47
CA LYS A 22 6.57 -15.84 5.19
C LYS A 22 7.87 -15.79 4.39
N GLU A 23 7.79 -15.95 3.07
CA GLU A 23 8.93 -16.01 2.16
C GLU A 23 9.27 -14.65 1.55
N HIS A 24 8.29 -13.73 1.52
CA HIS A 24 8.45 -12.41 0.91
C HIS A 24 8.22 -11.32 1.98
N PRO A 25 9.31 -10.73 2.52
CA PRO A 25 9.21 -9.68 3.52
C PRO A 25 8.50 -8.44 2.96
N TYR A 26 8.02 -7.60 3.88
CA TYR A 26 7.32 -6.37 3.53
C TYR A 26 8.23 -5.42 2.73
N ASP A 27 7.68 -4.88 1.64
CA ASP A 27 8.36 -3.93 0.76
C ASP A 27 7.50 -2.67 0.61
N ALA A 28 7.83 -1.64 1.39
CA ALA A 28 7.14 -0.36 1.39
C ALA A 28 7.12 0.33 0.00
N SER A 29 8.09 0.04 -0.87
CA SER A 29 8.11 0.62 -2.23
C SER A 29 7.00 0.07 -3.13
N LYS A 30 6.48 -1.12 -2.80
CA LYS A 30 5.42 -1.79 -3.54
C LYS A 30 4.04 -1.52 -2.96
N ASP A 31 3.93 -0.96 -1.77
CA ASP A 31 2.66 -0.67 -1.11
C ASP A 31 1.91 0.46 -1.83
N SER A 32 0.72 0.13 -2.34
CA SER A 32 -0.11 1.07 -3.11
C SER A 32 -0.65 2.23 -2.26
N ILE A 33 -0.87 2.01 -0.96
CA ILE A 33 -1.37 3.01 -0.03
C ILE A 33 -0.25 4.00 0.32
N LEU A 34 0.93 3.51 0.70
CA LEU A 34 2.08 4.36 1.00
C LEU A 34 2.50 5.23 -0.19
N ARG A 35 2.40 4.68 -1.41
CA ARG A 35 2.67 5.46 -2.64
C ARG A 35 1.70 6.62 -2.83
N ARG A 36 0.41 6.43 -2.54
CA ARG A 36 -0.61 7.50 -2.60
C ARG A 36 -0.46 8.49 -1.45
N ALA A 37 -0.09 8.00 -0.27
CA ALA A 37 0.15 8.77 0.94
C ALA A 37 1.47 9.56 0.91
N LYS A 38 2.33 9.36 -0.09
CA LYS A 38 3.64 10.01 -0.21
C LYS A 38 3.48 11.53 -0.26
N GLY A 39 4.00 12.22 0.76
CA GLY A 39 3.88 13.68 0.91
C GLY A 39 2.66 14.14 1.73
N MET A 40 1.76 13.22 2.12
CA MET A 40 0.66 13.49 3.04
C MET A 40 1.00 13.10 4.49
N PHE A 41 1.90 12.13 4.66
CA PHE A 41 2.36 11.66 5.96
C PHE A 41 3.90 11.61 5.97
N CYS A 42 4.50 12.15 7.02
CA CYS A 42 5.92 12.03 7.33
C CYS A 42 6.18 10.75 8.13
N ALA A 43 7.40 10.21 8.05
CA ALA A 43 7.78 9.02 8.82
C ALA A 43 7.63 9.21 10.34
N GLU A 44 7.58 10.46 10.81
CA GLU A 44 7.32 10.82 12.20
C GLU A 44 5.85 10.65 12.63
N ASP A 45 4.89 10.64 11.69
CA ASP A 45 3.47 10.42 11.99
C ASP A 45 3.16 8.96 12.39
N PHE A 46 4.08 8.04 12.12
CA PHE A 46 3.94 6.61 12.39
C PHE A 46 4.80 6.12 13.57
N ARG A 47 5.41 7.05 14.33
CA ARG A 47 6.20 6.76 15.53
C ARG A 47 5.33 6.68 16.79
#